data_AF-A0A8S4QYG1-F1
#
_entry.id   AF-A0A8S4QYG1-F1
#
_cell.length_a   1.000
_cell.length_b   1.000
_cell.length_c   1.000
_cell.angle_alpha   90.00
_cell.angle_beta   90.00
_cell.angle_gamma   90.00
#
_symmetry.space_group_name_H-M   'P 1'
#
loop_
_entity.id
_entity.type
_entity.pdbx_description
1 polymer ?
#
loop_
_entity_poly.entity_id
_entity_poly.type
_entity_poly.pdbx_seq_one_letter_code
_entity_poly.pdbx_strand_id
1 'polypeptide(L)' 'HENCTFHHDLELDHRPPTREALLPDMANSYRLLLTGLGEDPERQGLLKTPERAAKAMLFFTKGYDQSLE' A
#
# COMPACT_ATOMS: atom_id res chain seq x y z
N HIS A 1 -17.60 -14.86 -35.43
CA HIS A 1 -16.64 -15.66 -34.64
C HIS A 1 -15.39 -14.82 -34.52
N GLU A 2 -15.37 -14.04 -33.45
CA GLU A 2 -14.35 -13.02 -33.22
C GLU A 2 -13.10 -13.68 -32.67
N ASN A 3 -11.95 -13.18 -33.10
CA ASN A 3 -10.62 -13.70 -32.79
C ASN A 3 -10.40 -13.72 -31.28
N CYS A 4 -10.49 -14.90 -30.65
CA CYS A 4 -9.93 -15.11 -29.32
C CYS A 4 -8.40 -15.08 -29.43
N THR A 5 -7.82 -13.89 -29.29
CA THR A 5 -6.41 -13.75 -28.92
C THR A 5 -6.25 -14.27 -27.49
N PHE A 6 -5.79 -15.51 -27.37
CA PHE A 6 -5.20 -16.02 -26.15
C PHE A 6 -4.09 -15.05 -25.75
N HIS A 7 -4.32 -14.28 -24.67
CA HIS A 7 -3.28 -13.47 -24.05
C HIS A 7 -2.22 -14.42 -23.50
N HIS A 8 -1.17 -14.59 -24.29
CA HIS A 8 0.10 -15.18 -23.93
C HIS A 8 0.73 -14.31 -22.82
N ASP A 9 1.09 -14.96 -21.72
CA ASP A 9 2.20 -14.59 -20.84
C ASP A 9 2.10 -13.25 -20.10
N LEU A 10 1.19 -13.18 -19.12
CA LEU A 10 1.55 -12.53 -17.85
C LEU A 10 2.13 -13.60 -16.93
N GLU A 11 3.39 -13.96 -17.14
CA GLU A 11 4.22 -14.39 -16.02
C GLU A 11 4.32 -13.18 -15.08
N LEU A 12 3.34 -13.05 -14.18
CA LEU A 12 3.49 -12.23 -13.00
C LEU A 12 4.63 -12.87 -12.22
N ASP A 13 5.82 -12.31 -12.33
CA ASP A 13 6.95 -12.65 -11.48
C ASP A 13 6.46 -12.54 -10.02
N HIS A 14 6.09 -13.67 -9.42
CA HIS A 14 5.41 -13.76 -8.12
C HIS A 14 6.38 -13.51 -6.97
N ARG A 15 7.29 -12.53 -7.14
CA ARG A 15 8.07 -12.02 -6.03
C ARG A 15 7.14 -11.16 -5.17
N PRO A 16 6.99 -11.47 -3.87
CA PRO A 16 6.25 -10.59 -3.00
C PRO A 16 6.89 -9.19 -3.04
N PRO A 17 6.08 -8.12 -3.15
CA PRO A 17 6.61 -6.77 -3.14
C PRO A 17 7.38 -6.52 -1.84
N THR A 18 8.43 -5.69 -1.90
CA THR A 18 9.10 -5.25 -0.68
C THR A 18 8.11 -4.48 0.20
N ARG A 19 8.37 -4.41 1.51
CA ARG A 19 7.51 -3.67 2.45
C ARG A 19 7.33 -2.21 2.02
N GLU A 20 8.40 -1.60 1.49
CA GLU A 20 8.40 -0.22 0.99
C GLU A 20 7.51 -0.05 -0.24
N ALA A 21 7.40 -1.09 -1.09
CA ALA A 21 6.52 -1.05 -2.25
C ALA A 21 5.03 -1.05 -1.86
N LEU A 22 4.68 -1.41 -0.62
CA LEU A 22 3.32 -1.32 -0.07
C LEU A 22 2.93 0.10 0.37
N LEU A 23 3.90 1.02 0.50
CA LEU A 23 3.65 2.38 1.03
C LEU A 23 2.55 3.15 0.29
N PRO A 24 2.48 3.16 -1.05
CA PRO A 24 1.45 3.92 -1.77
C PRO A 24 0.03 3.43 -1.43
N ASP A 25 -0.19 2.12 -1.44
CA ASP A 25 -1.50 1.51 -1.17
C ASP A 25 -1.91 1.68 0.29
N MET A 26 -0.96 1.52 1.22
CA MET A 26 -1.19 1.77 2.64
C MET A 26 -1.50 3.25 2.90
N ALA A 27 -0.78 4.18 2.27
CA ALA A 27 -1.06 5.61 2.41
C ALA A 27 -2.45 5.95 1.84
N ASN A 28 -2.85 5.36 0.71
CA ASN A 28 -4.21 5.53 0.19
C ASN A 28 -5.27 5.00 1.18
N SER A 29 -5.02 3.84 1.79
CA SER A 29 -5.90 3.28 2.82
C SER A 29 -6.06 4.23 4.02
N TYR A 30 -4.98 4.85 4.50
CA TYR A 30 -5.05 5.85 5.56
C TYR A 30 -5.81 7.12 5.15
N ARG A 31 -5.69 7.55 3.88
CA ARG A 31 -6.48 8.68 3.34
C ARG A 31 -7.98 8.36 3.35
N LEU A 32 -8.35 7.14 2.97
CA LEU A 32 -9.74 6.67 3.04
C LEU A 32 -10.25 6.62 4.49
N LEU A 33 -9.42 6.16 5.44
CA LEU A 33 -9.76 6.16 6.86
C LEU A 33 -10.01 7.58 7.40
N LEU A 34 -9.15 8.54 7.08
CA LEU A 34 -9.35 9.95 7.47
C LEU A 34 -10.69 10.48 6.91
N THR A 35 -10.96 10.21 5.64
CA THR A 35 -12.22 10.60 4.99
C THR A 35 -13.43 9.96 5.68
N GLY A 36 -13.34 8.67 6.02
CA GLY A 36 -14.39 7.93 6.73
C GLY A 36 -14.64 8.43 8.16
N LEU A 37 -13.64 9.06 8.78
CA LEU A 37 -13.78 9.74 10.08
C LEU A 37 -14.36 11.15 9.96
N GLY A 38 -14.60 11.66 8.74
CA GLY A 38 -15.07 13.02 8.49
C GLY A 38 -13.97 14.09 8.51
N GLU A 39 -12.70 13.68 8.49
CA GLU A 39 -11.56 14.60 8.35
C GLU A 39 -11.38 15.02 6.87
N ASP A 40 -10.74 16.17 6.66
CA ASP A 40 -10.30 16.64 5.34
C ASP A 40 -8.81 16.28 5.12
N PRO A 41 -8.49 15.27 4.29
CA PRO A 41 -7.10 14.88 4.02
C PRO A 41 -6.27 15.95 3.30
N GLU A 42 -6.91 16.93 2.64
CA GLU A 42 -6.23 18.02 1.92
C GLU A 42 -5.85 19.18 2.84
N ARG A 43 -6.30 19.16 4.10
CA ARG A 43 -5.91 20.14 5.11
C ARG A 43 -4.40 20.09 5.33
N GLN A 44 -3.74 21.25 5.44
CA GLN A 44 -2.27 21.35 5.55
C GLN A 44 -1.64 20.43 6.62
N GLY A 45 -2.31 20.27 7.77
CA GLY A 45 -1.85 19.38 8.85
C GLY A 45 -2.00 17.88 8.58
N LEU A 46 -2.78 17.50 7.57
CA LEU A 46 -3.10 16.12 7.21
C LEU A 46 -2.49 15.65 5.89
N LEU A 47 -2.03 16.56 5.02
CA LEU A 47 -1.44 16.21 3.72
C LEU A 47 -0.39 15.08 3.78
N LYS A 48 0.49 15.12 4.78
CA LYS A 48 1.55 14.10 4.99
C LYS A 48 1.17 13.00 5.98
N THR A 49 -0.01 13.07 6.60
CA THR A 49 -0.44 12.10 7.61
C THR A 49 -0.62 10.69 7.05
N PRO A 50 -1.23 10.47 5.87
CA PRO A 50 -1.38 9.13 5.32
C PRO A 50 -0.04 8.42 5.09
N GLU A 51 0.95 9.12 4.53
CA GLU A 51 2.30 8.59 4.31
C GLU A 51 3.02 8.28 5.64
N ARG A 52 2.94 9.19 6.62
CA ARG A 52 3.55 8.99 7.95
C ARG A 52 2.92 7.80 8.67
N ALA A 53 1.60 7.66 8.62
CA ALA A 53 0.89 6.55 9.23
C ALA A 53 1.25 5.21 8.58
N ALA A 54 1.33 5.15 7.25
CA ALA A 54 1.78 3.98 6.52
C ALA A 54 3.21 3.57 6.92
N LYS A 55 4.16 4.51 6.96
CA LYS A 55 5.53 4.26 7.42
C LYS A 55 5.60 3.78 8.86
N ALA A 56 4.83 4.40 9.75
CA ALA A 56 4.76 3.98 11.16
C ALA A 56 4.23 2.55 11.28
N MET A 57 3.18 2.19 10.54
CA MET A 57 2.63 0.83 10.54
C MET A 57 3.65 -0.19 10.03
N LEU A 58 4.37 0.10 8.95
CA LEU A 58 5.45 -0.77 8.47
C LEU A 58 6.55 -0.96 9.51
N PHE A 59 6.92 0.11 10.22
CA PHE A 59 7.92 0.04 11.28
C PHE A 59 7.46 -0.78 12.48
N PHE A 60 6.22 -0.60 12.95
CA PHE A 60 5.68 -1.36 14.09
C PHE A 60 5.49 -2.84 13.77
N THR A 61 5.28 -3.17 12.50
CA THR A 61 5.07 -4.55 12.04
C THR A 61 6.31 -5.18 11.39
N LYS A 62 7.47 -4.51 11.44
CA LYS A 62 8.72 -5.02 10.84
C LYS A 62 9.17 -6.36 11.43
N GLY A 63 8.76 -6.67 12.66
CA GLY A 63 9.12 -7.91 13.36
C GLY A 63 8.59 -9.18 12.70
N TYR A 64 7.57 -9.09 11.84
CA TYR A 64 7.08 -10.26 11.09
C TYR A 64 8.09 -10.78 10.07
N ASP A 65 9.01 -9.93 9.62
CA ASP A 65 10.06 -10.29 8.65
C ASP A 65 11.43 -10.47 9.34
N GLN A 66 11.48 -10.40 10.68
CA GLN A 66 12.70 -10.61 11.45
C GLN A 66 12.74 -12.05 11.96
N SER A 67 13.75 -12.81 11.54
CA SER A 67 14.07 -14.09 12.17
C SER A 67 14.93 -13.83 13.42
N LEU A 68 14.54 -14.45 14.54
CA LEU A 68 15.36 -14.49 15.75
C LEU A 68 16.38 -15.62 15.57
N GLU A 69 17.52 -15.33 14.94
CA GLU A 69 18.71 -16.17 15.06
C GLU A 69 19.51 -15.80 16.33
#